data_AF-A0A7Y1SZQ3-F1
#
_entry.id   AF-A0A7Y1SZQ3-F1
#
_cell.length_a   1.000
_cell.length_b   1.000
_cell.length_c   1.000
_cell.angle_alpha   90.00
_cell.angle_beta   90.00
_cell.angle_gamma   90.00
#
_symmetry.space_group_name_H-M   'P 1'
#
loop_
_entity.id
_entity.type
_entity.pdbx_description
1 polymer ?
#
loop_
_entity_poly.entity_id
_entity_poly.type
_entity_poly.pdbx_seq_one_letter_code
_entity_poly.pdbx_strand_id
1 'polypeptide(L)'
;MSGLIGKKIGMTSIFDENGKNVPCTVIEAGPCIVTQVRTEEVDGYNALQLGFDDATEKSATKADLGHAKKAGTSVKRKIAEFKGFDEEYKLGDAITVEHFIEGEYVDVSGTSKGKGFQG
;
A
#
# COMPACT_ATOMS: atom_id res chain seq x y z
N MET A 1 -2.14 -12.10 5.10
CA MET A 1 -0.86 -11.38 5.01
C MET A 1 -1.15 -9.90 4.93
N SER A 2 -0.85 -9.21 6.04
CA SER A 2 -0.85 -7.76 6.12
C SER A 2 0.14 -7.18 5.11
N GLY A 3 -0.02 -5.91 4.76
CA GLY A 3 0.85 -5.30 3.76
C GLY A 3 0.57 -3.83 3.57
N LEU A 4 1.43 -3.20 2.76
CA LEU A 4 1.38 -1.79 2.44
C LEU A 4 1.44 -1.58 0.94
N ILE A 5 0.90 -0.45 0.50
CA ILE A 5 1.04 0.04 -0.86
C ILE A 5 2.24 0.98 -0.88
N GLY A 6 3.08 0.83 -1.90
CA GLY A 6 4.21 1.70 -2.10
C GLY A 6 4.50 1.95 -3.58
N LYS A 7 5.39 2.90 -3.82
CA LYS A 7 5.86 3.31 -5.14
C LYS A 7 7.34 2.96 -5.28
N LYS A 8 7.68 2.19 -6.32
CA LYS A 8 9.07 1.96 -6.69
C LYS A 8 9.69 3.28 -7.17
N ILE A 9 10.69 3.78 -6.45
CA ILE A 9 11.41 5.01 -6.78
C ILE A 9 12.58 4.72 -7.69
N GLY A 10 13.36 3.69 -7.38
CA GLY A 10 14.57 3.39 -8.12
C GLY A 10 15.33 2.19 -7.54
N MET A 11 16.55 2.00 -8.05
CA MET A 11 17.46 0.97 -7.58
C MET A 11 18.80 1.64 -7.28
N THR A 12 19.43 1.18 -6.20
CA THR A 12 20.77 1.61 -5.78
C THR A 12 21.52 0.41 -5.22
N SER A 13 22.74 0.64 -4.74
CA SER A 13 23.54 -0.36 -4.07
C SER A 13 24.14 0.22 -2.80
N ILE A 14 24.14 -0.56 -1.73
CA ILE A 14 24.76 -0.22 -0.45
C ILE A 14 25.85 -1.23 -0.13
N PHE A 15 26.81 -0.84 0.70
CA PHE A 15 27.80 -1.78 1.24
C PHE A 15 27.35 -2.24 2.62
N ASP A 16 27.41 -3.54 2.87
CA ASP A 16 27.22 -4.06 4.22
C ASP A 16 28.46 -3.81 5.09
N GLU A 17 28.35 -4.17 6.38
CA GLU A 17 29.43 -4.01 7.35
C GLU A 17 30.69 -4.81 6.99
N ASN A 18 30.57 -5.84 6.15
CA ASN A 18 31.69 -6.67 5.66
C ASN A 18 32.29 -6.12 4.35
N GLY A 19 31.81 -4.98 3.85
CA GLY A 19 32.25 -4.37 2.60
C GLY A 19 31.72 -5.07 1.35
N LYS A 20 30.70 -5.93 1.47
CA LYS A 20 30.02 -6.55 0.33
C LYS A 20 29.01 -5.57 -0.27
N ASN A 21 29.04 -5.42 -1.59
CA ASN A 21 28.06 -4.63 -2.32
C ASN A 21 26.73 -5.40 -2.43
N VAL A 22 25.64 -4.81 -1.94
CA VAL A 22 24.28 -5.34 -1.95
C VAL A 22 23.36 -4.45 -2.79
N PRO A 23 22.77 -4.95 -3.89
CA PRO A 23 21.79 -4.20 -4.66
C PRO A 23 20.46 -4.11 -3.91
N CYS A 24 19.84 -2.92 -3.91
CA CYS A 24 18.57 -2.67 -3.26
C CYS A 24 17.62 -1.84 -4.14
N THR A 25 16.32 -2.03 -3.93
CA THR A 25 15.27 -1.23 -4.57
C THR A 25 14.69 -0.30 -3.53
N VAL A 26 14.61 0.99 -3.85
CA VAL A 26 14.00 2.00 -2.98
C VAL A 26 12.50 2.03 -3.26
N ILE A 27 11.71 1.76 -2.23
CA ILE A 27 10.24 1.82 -2.27
C ILE A 27 9.79 2.91 -1.31
N GLU A 28 9.07 3.91 -1.82
CA GLU A 28 8.33 4.87 -1.01
C GLU A 28 7.02 4.21 -0.60
N ALA A 29 6.98 3.67 0.62
CA ALA A 29 5.80 3.00 1.17
C ALA A 29 5.16 3.85 2.26
N GLY A 30 3.84 4.00 2.20
CA GLY A 30 3.07 4.71 3.21
C GLY A 30 3.30 6.23 3.30
N PRO A 31 2.58 6.92 4.20
CA PRO A 31 1.51 6.38 5.04
C PRO A 31 0.31 5.91 4.19
N CYS A 32 -0.17 4.70 4.47
CA CYS A 32 -1.37 4.13 3.84
C CYS A 32 -2.56 4.33 4.78
N ILE A 33 -3.62 4.97 4.31
CA ILE A 33 -4.80 5.26 5.12
C ILE A 33 -5.84 4.15 4.96
N VAL A 34 -6.44 3.70 6.06
CA VAL A 34 -7.55 2.74 6.03
C VAL A 34 -8.81 3.42 5.48
N THR A 35 -9.17 3.10 4.24
CA THR A 35 -10.34 3.64 3.56
C THR A 35 -11.59 2.81 3.82
N GLN A 36 -11.45 1.52 4.11
CA GLN A 36 -12.57 0.64 4.45
C GLN A 36 -12.12 -0.52 5.33
N VAL A 37 -12.95 -0.87 6.32
CA VAL A 37 -12.84 -2.11 7.10
C VAL A 37 -13.87 -3.08 6.56
N ARG A 38 -13.43 -4.26 6.10
CA ARG A 38 -14.29 -5.36 5.64
C ARG A 38 -14.49 -6.33 6.79
N THR A 39 -15.74 -6.71 7.01
CA THR A 39 -16.13 -7.60 8.12
C THR A 39 -16.85 -8.83 7.60
N GLU A 40 -16.73 -9.94 8.31
CA GLU A 40 -17.35 -11.20 7.91
C GLU A 40 -18.89 -11.12 7.82
N GLU A 41 -19.53 -10.35 8.69
CA GLU A 41 -20.99 -10.19 8.71
C GLU A 41 -21.56 -9.46 7.49
N VAL A 42 -20.83 -8.46 6.98
CA VAL A 42 -21.30 -7.60 5.88
C VAL A 42 -20.70 -8.01 4.53
N ASP A 43 -19.42 -8.37 4.52
CA ASP A 43 -18.64 -8.61 3.30
C ASP A 43 -18.31 -10.10 3.08
N GLY A 44 -18.51 -10.96 4.08
CA GLY A 44 -18.21 -12.39 4.01
C GLY A 44 -16.73 -12.74 4.20
N TYR A 45 -15.89 -11.76 4.55
CA TYR A 45 -14.47 -11.96 4.89
C TYR A 45 -13.91 -10.75 5.65
N ASN A 46 -12.81 -10.99 6.38
CA ASN A 46 -12.08 -9.94 7.10
C ASN A 46 -10.91 -9.41 6.24
N ALA A 47 -10.89 -8.09 6.00
CA ALA A 47 -9.84 -7.42 5.26
C ALA A 47 -9.82 -5.91 5.58
N LEU A 48 -8.68 -5.28 5.29
CA LEU A 48 -8.54 -3.83 5.32
C LEU A 48 -8.25 -3.31 3.92
N GLN A 49 -9.02 -2.31 3.53
CA GLN A 49 -8.76 -1.54 2.33
C GLN A 49 -7.88 -0.36 2.69
N LEU A 50 -6.72 -0.30 2.04
CA LEU A 50 -5.73 0.75 2.23
C LEU A 50 -5.67 1.64 1.00
N GLY A 51 -5.51 2.93 1.24
CA GLY A 51 -5.35 3.95 0.21
C GLY A 51 -3.99 4.65 0.32
N PHE A 52 -3.32 4.83 -0.82
CA PHE A 52 -1.99 5.42 -0.95
C PHE A 52 -1.95 6.45 -2.10
N ASP A 53 -1.12 7.48 -1.89
CA ASP A 53 -0.89 8.64 -2.77
C ASP A 53 -2.15 9.50 -2.97
N ASP A 54 -2.04 10.82 -2.79
CA ASP A 54 -3.20 11.72 -2.85
C ASP A 54 -3.58 12.04 -4.30
N ALA A 55 -4.88 11.91 -4.59
CA ALA A 55 -5.50 12.38 -5.81
C ALA A 55 -6.11 13.76 -5.59
N THR A 56 -6.11 14.58 -6.64
CA THR A 56 -6.81 15.87 -6.59
C THR A 56 -8.30 15.65 -6.78
N GLU A 57 -9.14 16.42 -6.09
CA GLU A 57 -10.60 16.31 -6.18
C GLU A 57 -11.11 16.47 -7.62
N LYS A 58 -10.45 17.30 -8.43
CA LYS A 58 -10.78 17.50 -9.85
C LYS A 58 -10.63 16.22 -10.68
N SER A 59 -9.72 15.33 -10.28
CA SER A 59 -9.46 14.06 -10.98
C SER A 59 -10.29 12.89 -10.42
N ALA A 60 -11.00 13.10 -9.32
CA ALA A 60 -11.78 12.08 -8.63
C ALA A 60 -13.23 12.03 -9.13
N THR A 61 -13.84 10.85 -9.10
CA THR A 61 -15.28 10.73 -9.34
C THR A 61 -16.07 11.12 -8.09
N LYS A 62 -17.36 11.43 -8.25
CA LYS A 62 -18.25 11.72 -7.10
C LYS A 62 -18.34 10.55 -6.11
N ALA A 63 -18.24 9.32 -6.61
CA ALA A 63 -18.25 8.12 -5.78
C ALA A 63 -16.98 8.04 -4.91
N ASP A 64 -15.81 8.27 -5.51
CA ASP A 64 -14.53 8.26 -4.80
C ASP A 64 -14.47 9.33 -3.71
N LEU A 65 -14.99 10.53 -4.01
CA LEU A 65 -15.09 11.62 -3.04
C LEU A 65 -15.99 11.25 -1.86
N GLY A 66 -17.15 10.63 -2.12
CA GLY A 66 -18.05 10.17 -1.08
C GLY A 66 -17.43 9.08 -0.21
N HIS A 67 -16.70 8.15 -0.83
CA HIS A 67 -15.98 7.09 -0.13
C HIS A 67 -14.87 7.65 0.77
N ALA A 68 -13.98 8.47 0.22
CA ALA A 68 -12.88 9.09 0.96
C ALA A 68 -13.38 9.95 2.13
N LYS A 69 -14.48 10.68 1.93
CA LYS A 69 -15.12 11.48 2.99
C LYS A 69 -15.62 10.63 4.15
N LYS A 70 -16.13 9.42 3.90
CA LYS A 70 -16.57 8.49 4.96
C LYS A 70 -15.40 8.04 5.84
N ALA A 71 -14.22 7.87 5.25
CA ALA A 71 -12.99 7.53 5.95
C ALA A 71 -12.23 8.76 6.49
N GLY A 72 -12.77 9.97 6.33
CA GLY A 72 -12.14 11.21 6.83
C GLY A 72 -10.84 11.58 6.11
N THR A 73 -10.61 11.07 4.90
CA THR A 73 -9.36 11.28 4.14
C THR A 73 -9.61 11.99 2.80
N SER A 74 -8.55 12.54 2.23
CA SER A 74 -8.46 12.86 0.80
C SER A 74 -8.63 11.61 -0.06
N VAL A 75 -9.08 11.82 -1.30
CA VAL A 75 -9.15 10.73 -2.30
C VAL A 75 -7.76 10.20 -2.58
N LYS A 76 -7.62 8.87 -2.63
CA LYS A 76 -6.36 8.19 -2.87
C LYS A 76 -6.27 7.69 -4.31
N ARG A 77 -5.07 7.70 -4.91
CA ARG A 77 -4.82 7.23 -6.28
C ARG A 77 -4.76 5.72 -6.38
N LYS A 78 -4.23 5.07 -5.35
CA LYS A 78 -4.09 3.63 -5.29
C LYS A 78 -4.85 3.12 -4.09
N ILE A 79 -5.69 2.13 -4.32
CA ILE A 79 -6.48 1.47 -3.30
C ILE A 79 -6.28 -0.04 -3.50
N ALA A 80 -5.96 -0.75 -2.43
CA ALA A 80 -5.82 -2.20 -2.44
C ALA A 80 -6.29 -2.79 -1.12
N GLU A 81 -6.73 -4.04 -1.15
CA GLU A 81 -7.20 -4.76 0.04
C GLU A 81 -6.16 -5.78 0.49
N PHE A 82 -5.94 -5.84 1.80
CA PHE A 82 -5.01 -6.75 2.46
C PHE A 82 -5.73 -7.49 3.59
N LYS A 83 -5.33 -8.73 3.88
CA LYS A 83 -5.97 -9.61 4.88
C LYS A 83 -4.99 -9.97 5.98
N GLY A 84 -5.46 -10.33 7.18
CA GLY A 84 -4.58 -10.85 8.24
C GLY A 84 -3.62 -9.77 8.77
N PHE A 85 -4.19 -8.64 9.15
CA PHE A 85 -3.58 -7.75 10.14
C PHE A 85 -3.91 -8.32 11.51
N ASP A 86 -2.94 -8.31 12.41
CA ASP A 86 -3.10 -8.83 13.77
C ASP A 86 -3.74 -7.78 14.70
N GLU A 87 -3.68 -6.51 14.33
CA GLU A 87 -4.28 -5.38 15.04
C GLU A 87 -5.62 -4.97 14.40
N GLU A 88 -6.55 -4.50 15.24
CA GLU A 88 -7.78 -3.88 14.78
C GLU A 88 -7.53 -2.42 14.40
N TYR A 89 -7.61 -2.12 13.11
CA TYR A 89 -7.57 -0.76 12.60
C TYR A 89 -8.97 -0.21 12.33
N LYS A 90 -9.12 1.10 12.54
CA LYS A 90 -10.35 1.85 12.30
C LYS A 90 -10.24 2.63 11.00
N LEU A 91 -11.40 3.05 10.50
CA LEU A 91 -11.50 3.97 9.37
C LEU A 91 -10.70 5.25 9.64
N GLY A 92 -9.83 5.62 8.70
CA GLY A 92 -8.99 6.81 8.80
C GLY A 92 -7.63 6.60 9.46
N ASP A 93 -7.37 5.43 10.06
CA ASP A 93 -6.07 5.13 10.65
C ASP A 93 -4.97 5.08 9.59
N ALA A 94 -3.77 5.48 9.97
CA ALA A 94 -2.60 5.50 9.10
C ALA A 94 -1.65 4.35 9.46
N ILE A 95 -1.32 3.52 8.48
CA ILE A 95 -0.33 2.45 8.60
C ILE A 95 0.96 2.91 7.90
N THR A 96 2.07 2.91 8.63
CA THR A 96 3.37 3.41 8.19
C THR A 96 4.36 2.27 7.99
N VAL A 97 5.57 2.59 7.50
CA VAL A 97 6.64 1.60 7.29
C VAL A 97 7.08 0.86 8.55
N GLU A 98 6.72 1.36 9.74
CA GLU A 98 6.96 0.72 11.03
C GLU A 98 6.22 -0.62 11.17
N HIS A 99 5.27 -0.90 10.27
CA HIS A 99 4.66 -2.22 10.10
C HIS A 99 5.68 -3.32 9.76
N PHE A 100 6.81 -2.95 9.15
CA PHE A 100 7.87 -3.88 8.77
C PHE A 100 9.02 -3.86 9.78
N ILE A 101 9.62 -5.03 10.00
CA ILE A 101 10.77 -5.24 10.88
C ILE A 101 12.03 -5.41 10.02
N GLU A 102 13.11 -4.73 10.40
CA GLU A 102 14.38 -4.86 9.69
C GLU A 102 14.87 -6.33 9.68
N GLY A 103 15.28 -6.79 8.49
CA GLY A 103 15.80 -8.14 8.28
C GLY A 103 14.75 -9.20 7.96
N GLU A 104 13.45 -8.86 7.99
CA GLU A 104 12.41 -9.79 7.57
C GLU A 104 12.33 -9.95 6.04
N TYR A 105 11.76 -11.07 5.62
CA TYR A 105 11.46 -11.31 4.21
C TYR A 105 10.08 -10.77 3.86
N VAL A 106 9.98 -10.08 2.72
CA VAL A 106 8.74 -9.49 2.25
C VAL A 106 8.41 -9.97 0.83
N ASP A 107 7.11 -10.19 0.58
CA ASP A 107 6.59 -10.49 -0.75
C ASP A 107 6.17 -9.19 -1.44
N VAL A 108 6.73 -8.92 -2.62
CA VAL A 108 6.43 -7.71 -3.40
C VAL A 108 5.65 -8.07 -4.66
N SER A 109 4.43 -7.53 -4.79
CA SER A 109 3.60 -7.67 -5.98
C SER A 109 3.52 -6.34 -6.75
N GLY A 110 3.58 -6.40 -8.08
CA GLY A 110 3.46 -5.22 -8.92
C GLY A 110 3.25 -5.56 -10.39
N THR A 111 2.71 -4.61 -11.15
CA THR A 111 2.55 -4.77 -12.59
C THR A 111 3.91 -4.69 -13.29
N SER A 112 4.25 -5.74 -14.04
CA SER A 112 5.50 -5.79 -14.80
C SER A 112 5.47 -4.81 -15.99
N LYS A 113 6.65 -4.50 -16.54
CA LYS A 113 6.76 -3.67 -17.74
C LYS A 113 6.27 -4.46 -18.95
N GLY A 114 5.17 -4.01 -19.55
CA GLY A 114 4.65 -4.58 -20.79
C GLY A 114 5.63 -4.43 -21.95
N LYS A 115 5.71 -5.45 -22.81
CA LYS A 115 6.57 -5.46 -24.01
C LYS A 115 5.80 -5.26 -25.32
N GLY A 116 4.48 -5.12 -25.27
CA GLY A 116 3.62 -5.03 -26.46
C GLY A 116 3.43 -6.39 -27.15
N PHE A 117 3.00 -6.37 -28.41
CA PHE A 117 2.93 -7.59 -29.23
C PHE A 117 4.34 -8.15 -29.42
N GLN A 118 4.56 -9.36 -28.92
CA GLN A 118 5.82 -10.10 -29.07
C GLN A 118 5.62 -11.15 -30.16
N GLY A 119 6.65 -11.37 -30.98
CA GLY A 119 6.63 -12.33 -32.09
C GLY A 119 6.56 -13.79 -31.65
#